data_AF-A0A920FBN4-F1
#
_entry.id   AF-A0A920FBN4-F1
#
_cell.length_a   1.000
_cell.length_b   1.000
_cell.length_c   1.000
_cell.angle_alpha   90.00
_cell.angle_beta   90.00
_cell.angle_gamma   90.00
#
_symmetry.space_group_name_H-M   'P 1'
#
loop_
_entity.id
_entity.type
_entity.pdbx_description
1 polymer ?
#
loop_
_entity_poly.entity_id
_entity_poly.type
_entity_poly.pdbx_seq_one_letter_code
_entity_poly.pdbx_strand_id
1 'polypeptide(L)'
;MLLNAGEFHNEMTKQSMELEMPVLGSSANTSLTGSKYNLDDIDPPVFGAADILIDGGTSKYKNEKGRSSTIIDFGNFETIRIGVCYDKIRAIFSKFGVDLIEDNG
;
A
#
# COMPACT_ATOMS: atom_id res chain seq x y z
N MET A 1 3.69 10.84 -2.35
CA MET A 1 3.05 10.25 -1.15
C MET A 1 1.58 10.01 -1.41
N LEU A 2 0.97 9.12 -0.62
CA LEU A 2 -0.43 8.69 -0.77
C LEU A 2 -1.39 9.89 -0.70
N LEU A 3 -2.45 9.86 -1.52
CA LEU A 3 -3.53 10.85 -1.45
C LEU A 3 -4.57 10.42 -0.41
N ASN A 4 -5.04 11.36 0.41
CA ASN A 4 -6.09 11.14 1.43
C ASN A 4 -5.77 10.03 2.45
N ALA A 5 -4.51 9.94 2.91
CA ALA A 5 -4.04 8.86 3.76
C ALA A 5 -4.14 9.13 5.28
N GLY A 6 -4.91 10.15 5.68
CA GLY A 6 -5.16 10.51 7.07
C GLY A 6 -4.07 11.39 7.69
N GLU A 7 -4.32 11.82 8.92
CA GLU A 7 -3.52 12.83 9.64
C GLU A 7 -2.03 12.43 9.75
N PHE A 8 -1.77 11.16 10.06
CA PHE A 8 -0.40 10.65 10.17
C PHE A 8 0.41 10.79 8.88
N HIS A 9 -0.13 10.34 7.75
CA HIS A 9 0.55 10.45 6.45
C HIS A 9 0.67 11.91 5.98
N ASN A 10 -0.30 12.76 6.32
CA ASN A 10 -0.24 14.18 6.03
C ASN A 10 0.91 14.86 6.78
N GLU A 11 1.10 14.53 8.06
CA GLU A 11 2.20 15.08 8.86
C GLU A 11 3.56 14.57 8.36
N MET A 12 3.71 13.27 8.06
CA MET A 12 4.93 12.77 7.42
C MET A 12 5.21 13.47 6.08
N THR A 13 4.15 13.76 5.32
CA THR A 13 4.28 14.46 4.03
C THR A 13 4.80 15.86 4.20
N LYS A 14 4.25 16.60 5.17
CA LYS A 14 4.67 17.95 5.50
C LYS A 14 6.14 17.97 5.91
N GLN A 15 6.57 17.10 6.82
CA GLN A 15 7.96 17.05 7.26
C GLN A 15 8.92 16.65 6.13
N SER A 16 8.54 15.67 5.30
CA SER A 16 9.31 15.28 4.12
C SER A 16 9.53 16.44 3.16
N MET A 17 8.52 17.29 2.95
CA MET A 17 8.62 18.50 2.13
C MET A 17 9.49 19.58 2.80
N GLU A 18 9.31 19.83 4.09
CA GLU A 18 10.08 20.83 4.85
C GLU A 18 11.58 20.48 4.94
N LEU A 19 11.90 19.19 4.98
CA LEU A 19 13.27 18.67 5.03
C LEU A 19 13.88 18.41 3.64
N GLU A 20 13.10 18.61 2.57
CA GLU A 20 13.47 18.24 1.19
C GLU A 20 13.98 16.79 1.05
N MET A 21 13.48 15.90 1.90
CA MET A 21 13.93 14.52 1.99
C MET A 21 12.78 13.57 1.65
N PRO A 22 12.88 12.77 0.57
CA PRO A 22 11.82 11.84 0.20
C PRO A 22 11.71 10.71 1.21
N VAL A 23 10.47 10.36 1.58
CA VAL A 23 10.17 9.18 2.39
C VAL A 23 9.86 8.01 1.48
N LEU A 24 10.63 6.94 1.62
CA LEU A 24 10.45 5.67 0.92
C LEU A 24 9.98 4.62 1.91
N GLY A 25 8.94 3.86 1.53
CA GLY A 25 8.42 2.77 2.35
C GLY A 25 8.10 1.57 1.48
N SER A 26 8.76 0.44 1.76
CA SER A 26 8.27 -0.87 1.33
C SER A 26 7.23 -1.38 2.32
N SER A 27 6.64 -2.55 2.04
CA SER A 27 5.86 -3.24 3.05
C SER A 27 6.75 -3.60 4.26
N ALA A 28 6.20 -3.46 5.46
CA ALA A 28 6.90 -3.69 6.74
C ALA A 28 6.91 -5.19 7.07
N ASN A 29 7.62 -5.97 6.26
CA ASN A 29 7.71 -7.42 6.39
C ASN A 29 9.05 -7.92 5.86
N THR A 30 9.43 -9.11 6.30
CA THR A 30 10.52 -9.85 5.68
C THR A 30 10.15 -10.26 4.25
N SER A 31 11.12 -10.23 3.34
CA SER A 31 10.86 -10.54 1.93
C SER A 31 10.14 -11.88 1.77
N LEU A 32 9.12 -11.92 0.90
CA LEU A 32 8.32 -13.11 0.55
C LEU A 32 7.40 -13.66 1.66
N THR A 33 7.21 -12.98 2.80
CA THR A 33 6.31 -13.45 3.88
C THR A 33 4.89 -12.90 3.82
N GLY A 34 4.56 -12.16 2.76
CA GLY A 34 3.25 -11.56 2.57
C GLY A 34 3.03 -10.28 3.41
N SER A 35 1.90 -9.63 3.17
CA SER A 35 1.57 -8.36 3.84
C SER A 35 1.19 -8.59 5.31
N LYS A 36 1.73 -7.76 6.21
CA LYS A 36 1.27 -7.67 7.60
C LYS A 36 0.25 -6.56 7.73
N TYR A 37 -0.77 -6.75 8.57
CA TYR A 37 -1.91 -5.83 8.66
C TYR A 37 -2.06 -5.16 10.01
N ASN A 38 -1.31 -5.57 11.02
CA ASN A 38 -1.25 -4.96 12.34
C ASN A 38 0.19 -5.10 12.88
N LEU A 39 0.47 -4.43 13.99
CA LEU A 39 1.80 -4.42 14.60
C LEU A 39 2.18 -5.78 15.20
N ASP A 40 1.20 -6.51 15.75
CA ASP A 40 1.41 -7.82 16.38
C ASP A 40 1.91 -8.90 15.40
N ASP A 41 1.56 -8.76 14.13
CA ASP A 41 1.92 -9.70 13.06
C ASP A 41 3.30 -9.39 12.41
N ILE A 42 3.97 -8.29 12.81
CA ILE A 42 5.27 -7.87 12.25
C ILE A 42 6.35 -8.88 12.60
N ASP A 43 7.20 -9.20 11.61
CA ASP A 43 8.27 -10.17 11.81
C ASP A 43 9.32 -9.64 12.80
N PRO A 44 9.82 -10.46 13.75
CA PRO A 44 10.78 -10.00 14.76
C PRO A 44 12.02 -9.26 14.23
N PRO A 45 12.62 -9.65 13.07
CA PRO A 45 13.74 -8.90 12.50
C PRO A 45 13.37 -7.48 12.07
N VAL A 46 12.15 -7.27 11.56
CA VAL A 46 11.67 -5.93 11.17
C VAL A 46 11.39 -5.11 12.42
N PHE A 47 10.72 -5.72 13.40
CA PHE A 47 10.42 -5.07 14.68
C PHE A 47 11.70 -4.61 15.40
N GLY A 48 12.72 -5.47 15.44
CA GLY A 48 14.00 -5.16 16.10
C GLY A 48 14.89 -4.16 15.35
N ALA A 49 14.63 -3.91 14.06
CA ALA A 49 15.38 -2.95 13.26
C ALA A 49 14.75 -1.55 13.22
N ALA A 50 13.53 -1.39 13.73
CA ALA A 50 12.79 -0.13 13.66
C ALA A 50 13.12 0.78 14.84
N ASP A 51 13.46 2.04 14.57
CA ASP A 51 13.61 3.08 15.61
C ASP A 51 12.24 3.54 16.15
N ILE A 52 11.20 3.46 15.33
CA ILE A 52 9.85 3.93 15.64
C ILE A 52 8.83 2.87 15.21
N LEU A 53 7.93 2.53 16.14
CA LEU A 53 6.82 1.61 15.95
C LEU A 53 5.52 2.35 16.22
N ILE A 54 4.55 2.25 15.31
CA ILE A 54 3.27 2.97 15.41
C ILE A 54 2.14 1.95 15.27
N ASP A 55 1.37 1.80 16.34
CA ASP A 55 0.16 0.96 16.32
C ASP A 55 -1.07 1.80 15.93
N GLY A 56 -1.47 1.69 14.66
CA GLY A 56 -2.71 2.26 14.13
C GLY A 56 -3.88 1.27 14.14
N GLY A 57 -3.74 0.12 14.80
CA GLY A 57 -4.66 -1.00 14.72
C GLY A 57 -4.56 -1.79 13.42
N THR A 58 -5.59 -2.58 13.12
CA THR A 58 -5.62 -3.41 11.91
C THR A 58 -5.94 -2.56 10.67
N SER A 59 -5.14 -2.72 9.62
CA SER A 59 -5.34 -2.09 8.31
C SER A 59 -6.74 -2.34 7.77
N LYS A 60 -7.39 -1.25 7.32
CA LYS A 60 -8.74 -1.24 6.73
C LYS A 60 -8.93 -2.26 5.60
N TYR A 61 -7.86 -2.58 4.86
CA TYR A 61 -7.91 -3.48 3.71
C TYR A 61 -7.27 -4.85 3.99
N LYS A 62 -7.22 -5.26 5.26
CA LYS A 62 -6.90 -6.65 5.63
C LYS A 62 -7.75 -7.60 4.81
N ASN A 63 -7.10 -8.59 4.21
CA ASN A 63 -7.74 -9.58 3.36
C ASN A 63 -7.02 -10.93 3.51
N GLU A 64 -7.79 -11.99 3.30
CA GLU A 64 -7.32 -13.38 3.43
C GLU A 64 -6.32 -13.77 2.34
N LYS A 65 -6.37 -13.10 1.18
CA LYS A 65 -5.46 -13.34 0.04
C LYS A 65 -4.06 -12.74 0.24
N GLY A 66 -3.78 -12.07 1.36
CA GLY A 66 -2.48 -11.45 1.62
C GLY A 66 -2.11 -10.28 0.70
N ARG A 67 -3.08 -9.75 -0.07
CA ARG A 67 -2.84 -8.76 -1.11
C ARG A 67 -2.48 -7.39 -0.54
N SER A 68 -1.47 -6.77 -1.15
CA SER A 68 -1.06 -5.39 -0.91
C SER A 68 -1.78 -4.43 -1.87
N SER A 69 -1.23 -3.23 -2.09
CA SER A 69 -1.77 -2.23 -3.03
C SER A 69 -1.82 -2.73 -4.47
N THR A 70 -2.84 -2.27 -5.20
CA THR A 70 -2.91 -2.37 -6.66
C THR A 70 -1.87 -1.43 -7.28
N ILE A 71 -1.15 -1.88 -8.30
CA ILE A 71 -0.18 -1.07 -9.06
C ILE A 71 -0.58 -1.11 -10.52
N ILE A 72 -0.76 0.08 -11.11
CA ILE A 72 -1.09 0.29 -12.52
C ILE A 72 -0.05 1.24 -13.09
N ASP A 73 0.52 0.91 -14.24
CA ASP A 73 1.30 1.85 -15.03
C ASP A 73 0.35 2.77 -15.79
N PHE A 74 0.41 4.07 -15.54
CA PHE A 74 -0.48 5.05 -16.18
C PHE A 74 -0.01 5.45 -17.60
N GLY A 75 1.19 5.06 -18.04
CA GLY A 75 1.68 5.29 -19.39
C GLY A 75 1.02 4.40 -20.44
N ASN A 76 0.70 3.15 -20.08
CA ASN A 76 0.09 2.15 -20.95
C ASN A 76 -1.14 1.43 -20.37
N PHE A 77 -1.52 1.75 -19.13
CA PHE A 77 -2.60 1.09 -18.36
C PHE A 77 -2.36 -0.39 -18.06
N GLU A 78 -1.11 -0.83 -18.06
CA GLU A 78 -0.74 -2.17 -17.64
C GLU A 78 -0.98 -2.36 -16.14
N THR A 79 -1.66 -3.45 -15.78
CA THR A 79 -1.79 -3.86 -14.39
C THR A 79 -0.53 -4.61 -13.95
N ILE A 80 0.36 -3.90 -13.27
CA ILE A 80 1.61 -4.46 -12.73
C ILE A 80 1.33 -5.39 -11.55
N ARG A 81 0.33 -5.04 -10.72
CA ARG A 81 -0.08 -5.87 -9.57
C ARG A 81 -1.54 -5.72 -9.25
N ILE A 82 -2.26 -6.83 -9.22
CA ILE A 82 -3.61 -6.93 -8.67
C ILE A 82 -3.52 -6.89 -7.14
N GLY A 83 -4.11 -5.87 -6.53
CA GLY A 83 -4.08 -5.67 -5.08
C GLY A 83 -5.47 -5.50 -4.48
N VAL A 84 -5.51 -4.85 -3.32
CA VAL A 84 -6.77 -4.48 -2.67
C VAL A 84 -7.57 -3.51 -3.53
N CYS A 85 -8.89 -3.61 -3.43
CA CYS A 85 -9.87 -2.79 -4.17
C CYS A 85 -9.78 -2.88 -5.70
N TYR A 86 -9.09 -3.87 -6.27
CA TYR A 86 -8.86 -3.96 -7.72
C TYR A 86 -10.15 -3.93 -8.54
N ASP A 87 -11.19 -4.68 -8.15
CA ASP A 87 -12.47 -4.69 -8.87
C ASP A 87 -13.13 -3.30 -8.95
N LYS A 88 -13.04 -2.53 -7.86
CA LYS A 88 -13.56 -1.15 -7.82
C LYS A 88 -12.74 -0.23 -8.71
N ILE A 89 -11.42 -0.40 -8.72
CA ILE A 89 -10.52 0.37 -9.58
C ILE A 89 -10.85 0.07 -11.05
N ARG A 90 -10.95 -1.21 -11.43
CA ARG A 90 -11.35 -1.62 -12.79
C ARG A 90 -12.70 -1.03 -13.20
N ALA A 91 -13.70 -1.08 -12.32
CA ALA A 91 -15.02 -0.49 -12.59
C ALA A 91 -14.97 1.04 -12.77
N ILE A 92 -14.02 1.74 -12.14
CA ILE A 92 -13.80 3.18 -12.35
C ILE A 92 -13.11 3.42 -13.69
N PHE A 93 -12.02 2.70 -13.99
CA PHE A 93 -11.26 2.85 -15.23
C PHE A 93 -12.12 2.56 -16.48
N SER A 94 -13.01 1.57 -16.42
CA SER A 94 -13.91 1.26 -17.52
C SER A 94 -14.85 2.42 -17.88
N LYS A 95 -15.22 3.27 -16.90
CA LYS A 95 -16.00 4.51 -17.17
C LYS A 95 -15.24 5.53 -18.00
N PHE A 96 -13.92 5.43 -18.06
CA PHE A 96 -13.03 6.26 -18.86
C PHE A 96 -12.54 5.53 -20.12
N GLY A 97 -13.14 4.39 -20.48
CA GLY A 97 -12.78 3.62 -21.67
C GLY A 97 -11.45 2.86 -21.55
N VAL A 98 -10.98 2.60 -20.31
CA VAL A 98 -9.79 1.80 -20.05
C VAL A 98 -10.21 0.47 -19.41
N ASP A 99 -9.97 -0.63 -20.12
CA ASP A 99 -10.30 -1.98 -19.65
C ASP A 99 -9.07 -2.66 -19.07
N LEU A 100 -8.96 -2.64 -17.74
CA LEU A 100 -7.92 -3.37 -17.02
C LEU A 100 -8.22 -4.89 -17.02
N ILE A 101 -7.17 -5.69 -16.90
CA ILE A 101 -7.24 -7.16 -16.90
C ILE A 101 -8.16 -7.68 -15.78
N GLU A 102 -8.72 -8.88 -15.96
CA GLU A 102 -9.55 -9.53 -14.95
C GLU A 102 -8.71 -10.19 -13.85
N ASP A 103 -9.26 -10.20 -12.63
CA ASP A 103 -8.70 -10.94 -11.51
C ASP A 103 -9.22 -12.38 -11.53
N ASN A 104 -8.33 -13.32 -11.89
CA ASN A 104 -8.67 -14.74 -12.03
C ASN A 104 -8.49 -15.55 -10.73
N GLY A 105 -8.10 -14.92 -9.60
CA GLY A 105 -7.86 -15.64 -8.33
C GLY A 105 -6.79 -15.02 -7.46
#